data_AF-A0A822Z806-F1
#
_entry.id   AF-A0A822Z806-F1
#
_cell.length_a   1.000
_cell.length_b   1.000
_cell.length_c   1.000
_cell.angle_alpha   90.00
_cell.angle_beta   90.00
_cell.angle_gamma   90.00
#
_symmetry.space_group_name_H-M   'P 1'
#
loop_
_entity.id
_entity.type
_entity.pdbx_description
1 polymer ?
#
loop_
_entity_poly.entity_id
_entity_poly.type
_entity_poly.pdbx_seq_one_letter_code
_entity_poly.pdbx_strand_id
1 'polypeptide(L)'
;MLSSSLVAIRIEDYKHSPVHYVVALGDHTTLSRLLSSLPSLANPSQIHTELDLLAQERVADHISSILDRHDVPHLETPLHLNVCLNDSFTTRTLATVSADVSLQNASGWNPLQEVVCCRNFEIALTLLHLHHHSAWSKWCRKLPRLVVVLRRMRDF
;
A
#
# COMPACT_ATOMS: atom_id res chain seq x y z
N MET A 1 -23.84 -1.25 17.10
CA MET A 1 -24.20 -0.11 16.24
C MET A 1 -22.92 0.63 15.88
N LEU A 2 -22.17 0.15 14.89
CA LEU A 2 -21.15 0.99 14.27
C LEU A 2 -21.89 1.79 13.20
N SER A 3 -22.32 2.96 13.61
CA SER A 3 -22.66 4.06 12.71
C SER A 3 -21.38 4.46 11.98
N SER A 4 -20.88 3.62 11.07
CA SER A 4 -20.04 4.12 9.99
C SER A 4 -21.01 4.81 9.05
N SER A 5 -21.36 6.03 9.42
CA SER A 5 -21.88 7.02 8.49
C SER A 5 -21.09 6.83 7.20
N LEU A 6 -21.80 6.54 6.12
CA LEU A 6 -21.40 6.98 4.79
C LEU A 6 -21.16 8.48 4.92
N VAL A 7 -19.99 8.88 5.43
CA VAL A 7 -19.49 10.24 5.31
C VAL A 7 -19.48 10.39 3.82
N ALA A 8 -20.39 11.23 3.30
CA ALA A 8 -20.50 11.46 1.88
C ALA A 8 -19.10 11.84 1.40
N ILE A 9 -18.46 10.92 0.68
CA ILE A 9 -17.06 11.07 0.27
C ILE A 9 -17.01 12.32 -0.60
N ARG A 10 -16.39 13.37 -0.08
CA ARG A 10 -16.21 14.62 -0.80
C ARG A 10 -14.98 14.45 -1.67
N ILE A 11 -15.19 14.11 -2.93
CA ILE A 11 -14.13 13.89 -3.92
C ILE A 11 -13.12 15.04 -3.95
N GLU A 12 -13.59 16.28 -3.70
CA GLU A 12 -12.78 17.49 -3.66
C GLU A 12 -11.67 17.48 -2.60
N ASP A 13 -11.86 16.74 -1.51
CA ASP A 13 -10.90 16.64 -0.43
C ASP A 13 -9.68 15.77 -0.83
N TYR A 14 -9.73 15.10 -1.99
CA TYR A 14 -8.68 14.23 -2.50
C TYR A 14 -7.98 14.77 -3.76
N LYS A 15 -8.34 15.97 -4.25
CA LYS A 15 -7.82 16.55 -5.50
C LYS A 15 -6.29 16.59 -5.61
N HIS A 16 -5.60 16.78 -4.49
CA HIS A 16 -4.14 16.83 -4.41
C HIS A 16 -3.48 15.44 -4.39
N SER A 17 -4.26 14.39 -4.19
CA SER A 17 -3.81 13.01 -4.05
C SER A 17 -4.38 12.16 -5.20
N PRO A 18 -3.64 12.00 -6.31
CA PRO A 18 -4.22 11.49 -7.55
C PRO A 18 -4.72 10.05 -7.43
N VAL A 19 -4.10 9.22 -6.57
CA VAL A 19 -4.57 7.85 -6.32
C VAL A 19 -5.90 7.88 -5.54
N HIS A 20 -5.99 8.64 -4.45
CA HIS A 20 -7.24 8.77 -3.69
C HIS A 20 -8.36 9.34 -4.56
N TYR A 21 -8.06 10.38 -5.35
CA TYR A 21 -9.05 11.03 -6.21
C TYR A 21 -9.66 10.04 -7.21
N VAL A 22 -8.82 9.25 -7.88
CA VAL A 22 -9.28 8.27 -8.88
C VAL A 22 -10.03 7.11 -8.22
N VAL A 23 -9.61 6.68 -7.02
CA VAL A 23 -10.33 5.67 -6.22
C VAL A 23 -11.70 6.21 -5.78
N ALA A 24 -11.77 7.44 -5.28
CA ALA A 24 -13.02 8.10 -4.89
C ALA A 24 -14.02 8.20 -6.05
N LEU A 25 -13.51 8.37 -7.28
CA LEU A 25 -14.31 8.40 -8.51
C LEU A 25 -14.72 7.02 -9.04
N GLY A 26 -14.06 5.94 -8.60
CA GLY A 26 -14.23 4.61 -9.18
C GLY A 26 -13.72 4.51 -10.63
N ASP A 27 -12.78 5.37 -11.06
CA ASP A 27 -12.23 5.32 -12.41
C ASP A 27 -11.09 4.30 -12.53
N HIS A 28 -11.49 3.06 -12.81
CA HIS A 28 -10.58 1.92 -12.93
C HIS A 28 -9.57 2.08 -14.07
N THR A 29 -9.94 2.80 -15.14
CA THR A 29 -9.11 2.95 -16.34
C THR A 29 -7.97 3.93 -16.08
N THR A 30 -8.29 5.07 -15.48
CA THR A 30 -7.29 6.05 -15.07
C THR A 30 -6.42 5.49 -13.94
N LEU A 31 -6.99 4.70 -13.02
CA LEU A 31 -6.22 4.06 -11.95
C LEU A 31 -5.18 3.11 -12.55
N SER A 32 -5.60 2.20 -13.42
CA SER A 32 -4.69 1.24 -14.06
C SER A 32 -3.58 1.94 -14.84
N ARG A 33 -3.90 3.03 -15.56
CA ARG A 33 -2.92 3.85 -16.28
C ARG A 33 -1.93 4.53 -15.35
N LEU A 34 -2.42 5.16 -14.27
CA LEU A 34 -1.57 5.81 -13.27
C LEU A 34 -0.62 4.80 -12.64
N LEU A 35 -1.14 3.64 -12.22
CA LEU A 35 -0.37 2.58 -11.60
C LEU A 35 0.65 1.96 -12.56
N SER A 36 0.31 1.81 -13.85
CA SER A 36 1.24 1.31 -14.87
C SER A 36 2.40 2.27 -15.16
N SER A 37 2.27 3.55 -14.81
CA SER A 37 3.33 4.55 -14.98
C SER A 37 4.34 4.57 -13.82
N LEU A 38 4.03 3.89 -12.72
CA LEU A 38 4.94 3.79 -11.58
C LEU A 38 6.16 2.92 -11.92
N PRO A 39 7.35 3.25 -11.38
CA PRO A 39 8.52 2.40 -11.54
C PRO A 39 8.27 1.02 -10.90
N SER A 40 8.80 -0.04 -11.50
CA SER A 40 8.73 -1.39 -10.94
C SER A 40 9.92 -1.65 -10.01
N LEU A 41 9.65 -2.37 -8.91
CA LEU A 41 10.70 -2.87 -8.04
C LEU A 41 11.41 -4.06 -8.70
N ALA A 42 12.73 -4.11 -8.59
CA ALA A 42 13.51 -5.23 -9.10
C ALA A 42 13.22 -6.51 -8.32
N ASN A 43 13.46 -7.65 -8.95
CA ASN A 43 13.38 -8.93 -8.26
C ASN A 43 14.44 -8.97 -7.14
N PRO A 44 14.11 -9.40 -5.90
CA PRO A 44 15.08 -9.51 -4.82
C PRO A 44 16.35 -10.30 -5.18
N SER A 45 16.25 -11.28 -6.09
CA SER A 45 17.41 -12.06 -6.56
C SER A 45 18.43 -11.26 -7.35
N GLN A 46 18.09 -10.05 -7.82
CA GLN A 46 18.96 -9.16 -8.61
C GLN A 46 19.64 -8.10 -7.74
N ILE A 47 19.32 -8.01 -6.45
CA ILE A 47 19.89 -7.02 -5.52
C ILE A 47 21.12 -7.64 -4.87
N HIS A 48 22.31 -7.28 -5.37
CA HIS A 48 23.57 -7.88 -4.91
C HIS A 48 24.47 -6.91 -4.14
N THR A 49 24.35 -5.61 -4.42
CA THR A 49 25.22 -4.59 -3.81
C THR A 49 24.45 -3.64 -2.89
N GLU A 50 25.19 -2.94 -2.02
CA GLU A 50 24.62 -1.88 -1.18
C GLU A 50 24.06 -0.72 -2.01
N LEU A 51 24.69 -0.40 -3.14
CA LEU A 51 24.23 0.65 -4.05
C LEU A 51 22.88 0.26 -4.69
N ASP A 52 22.74 -0.98 -5.16
CA ASP A 52 21.48 -1.48 -5.72
C ASP A 52 20.35 -1.38 -4.70
N LEU A 53 20.63 -1.75 -3.45
CA LEU A 53 19.63 -1.68 -2.39
C LEU A 53 19.20 -0.25 -2.09
N LEU A 54 20.14 0.71 -2.00
CA LEU A 54 19.79 2.13 -1.83
C LEU A 54 18.97 2.67 -3.01
N ALA A 55 19.26 2.23 -4.23
CA ALA A 55 18.47 2.61 -5.40
C ALA A 55 17.04 2.03 -5.32
N GLN A 56 16.89 0.76 -4.94
CA GLN A 56 15.59 0.13 -4.74
C GLN A 56 14.79 0.72 -3.58
N GLU A 57 15.46 1.14 -2.50
CA GLU A 57 14.83 1.87 -1.39
C GLU A 57 14.25 3.20 -1.88
N ARG A 58 15.01 4.00 -2.66
CA ARG A 58 14.50 5.25 -3.24
C ARG A 58 13.29 5.04 -4.16
N VAL A 59 13.31 3.98 -4.97
CA VAL A 59 12.16 3.63 -5.83
C VAL A 59 10.95 3.25 -4.97
N ALA A 60 11.14 2.43 -3.93
CA ALA A 60 10.07 2.05 -3.01
C ALA A 60 9.49 3.27 -2.27
N ASP A 61 10.34 4.18 -1.80
CA ASP A 61 9.91 5.42 -1.13
C ASP A 61 9.12 6.32 -2.08
N HIS A 62 9.55 6.41 -3.36
CA HIS A 62 8.81 7.17 -4.36
C HIS A 62 7.42 6.57 -4.62
N ILE A 63 7.32 5.25 -4.79
CA ILE A 63 6.03 4.56 -4.95
C ILE A 63 5.14 4.80 -3.72
N SER A 64 5.69 4.64 -2.52
CA SER A 64 4.95 4.84 -1.27
C SER A 64 4.48 6.29 -1.11
N SER A 65 5.28 7.28 -1.52
CA SER A 65 4.88 8.70 -1.52
C SER A 65 3.67 9.04 -2.41
N ILE A 66 3.31 8.14 -3.33
CA ILE A 66 2.16 8.25 -4.23
C ILE A 66 1.00 7.37 -3.75
N LEU A 67 1.28 6.10 -3.43
CA LEU A 67 0.26 5.10 -3.07
C LEU A 67 -0.22 5.20 -1.63
N ASP A 68 0.66 5.57 -0.72
CA ASP A 68 0.46 5.46 0.73
C ASP A 68 0.37 6.84 1.39
N ARG A 69 -0.12 7.83 0.62
CA ARG A 69 -0.29 9.19 1.11
C ARG A 69 -1.29 9.22 2.27
N HIS A 70 -0.93 9.93 3.34
CA HIS A 70 -1.79 10.14 4.51
C HIS A 70 -2.16 11.61 4.73
N ASP A 71 -1.93 12.47 3.75
CA ASP A 71 -2.26 13.90 3.83
C ASP A 71 -3.70 14.21 3.40
N VAL A 72 -4.61 13.26 3.62
CA VAL A 72 -6.04 13.34 3.30
C VAL A 72 -6.86 13.28 4.60
N PRO A 73 -8.17 13.62 4.57
CA PRO A 73 -9.02 13.49 5.76
C PRO A 73 -8.92 12.10 6.39
N HIS A 74 -8.98 12.05 7.73
CA HIS A 74 -8.87 10.82 8.52
C HIS A 74 -7.54 10.05 8.37
N LEU A 75 -6.52 10.63 7.73
CA LEU A 75 -5.22 9.99 7.49
C LEU A 75 -5.36 8.63 6.81
N GLU A 76 -6.39 8.47 5.99
CA GLU A 76 -6.68 7.23 5.28
C GLU A 76 -5.69 7.05 4.10
N THR A 77 -5.32 5.81 3.83
CA THR A 77 -4.71 5.43 2.54
C THR A 77 -5.80 5.21 1.48
N PRO A 78 -5.46 5.13 0.18
CA PRO A 78 -6.43 4.79 -0.86
C PRO A 78 -7.09 3.43 -0.63
N LEU A 79 -6.41 2.51 0.08
CA LEU A 79 -6.96 1.22 0.46
C LEU A 79 -8.06 1.33 1.51
N HIS A 80 -7.94 2.22 2.51
CA HIS A 80 -9.02 2.47 3.48
C HIS A 80 -10.26 2.99 2.75
N LEU A 81 -10.08 4.01 1.91
CA LEU A 81 -11.16 4.58 1.09
C LEU A 81 -11.83 3.50 0.22
N ASN A 82 -11.02 2.65 -0.41
CA ASN A 82 -11.52 1.58 -1.25
C ASN A 82 -12.32 0.51 -0.50
N VAL A 83 -11.93 0.19 0.74
CA VAL A 83 -12.69 -0.72 1.62
C VAL A 83 -14.08 -0.14 1.90
N CYS A 84 -14.17 1.16 2.17
CA CYS A 84 -15.45 1.86 2.36
C CYS A 84 -16.32 1.86 1.08
N LEU A 85 -15.69 1.92 -0.09
CA LEU A 85 -16.37 1.86 -1.40
C LEU A 85 -16.75 0.45 -1.85
N ASN A 86 -16.24 -0.60 -1.19
CA ASN A 86 -16.48 -2.00 -1.53
C ASN A 86 -16.12 -2.35 -2.99
N ASP A 87 -14.99 -1.82 -3.48
CA ASP A 87 -14.52 -2.13 -4.84
C ASP A 87 -13.38 -3.16 -4.84
N SER A 88 -13.73 -4.38 -5.24
CA SER A 88 -12.80 -5.51 -5.36
C SER A 88 -11.80 -5.36 -6.51
N PHE A 89 -12.16 -4.65 -7.58
CA PHE A 89 -11.26 -4.43 -8.72
C PHE A 89 -10.15 -3.47 -8.33
N THR A 90 -10.48 -2.32 -7.74
CA THR A 90 -9.48 -1.37 -7.24
C THR A 90 -8.64 -2.00 -6.13
N THR A 91 -9.22 -2.84 -5.25
CA THR A 91 -8.44 -3.60 -4.26
C THR A 91 -7.35 -4.40 -4.95
N ARG A 92 -7.72 -5.22 -5.95
CA ARG A 92 -6.80 -6.07 -6.71
C ARG A 92 -5.79 -5.27 -7.53
N THR A 93 -6.16 -4.10 -8.02
CA THR A 93 -5.25 -3.25 -8.80
C THR A 93 -4.23 -2.55 -7.90
N LEU A 94 -4.63 -2.02 -6.74
CA LEU A 94 -3.69 -1.48 -5.74
C LEU A 94 -2.79 -2.59 -5.17
N ALA A 95 -3.28 -3.83 -5.18
CA ALA A 95 -2.55 -5.04 -4.81
C ALA A 95 -1.27 -5.24 -5.64
N THR A 96 -1.35 -5.05 -6.96
CA THR A 96 -0.25 -5.37 -7.88
C THR A 96 0.92 -4.39 -7.74
N VAL A 97 0.66 -3.18 -7.23
CA VAL A 97 1.66 -2.12 -7.06
C VAL A 97 2.25 -2.03 -5.64
N SER A 98 2.04 -3.06 -4.80
CA SER A 98 2.59 -3.15 -3.45
C SER A 98 2.17 -2.02 -2.49
N ALA A 99 0.92 -1.55 -2.58
CA ALA A 99 0.35 -0.62 -1.62
C ALA A 99 0.43 -1.16 -0.17
N ASP A 100 0.72 -0.30 0.79
CA ASP A 100 0.97 -0.71 2.17
C ASP A 100 -0.32 -0.93 2.96
N VAL A 101 -0.66 -2.20 3.14
CA VAL A 101 -1.84 -2.65 3.91
C VAL A 101 -1.65 -2.56 5.43
N SER A 102 -0.45 -2.25 5.92
CA SER A 102 -0.16 -2.19 7.36
C SER A 102 -0.40 -0.81 7.97
N LEU A 103 -0.51 0.22 7.13
CA LEU A 103 -0.69 1.60 7.56
C LEU A 103 -2.02 1.80 8.27
N GLN A 104 -1.98 2.60 9.33
CA GLN A 104 -3.15 2.89 10.15
C GLN A 104 -3.68 4.29 9.85
N ASN A 105 -5.01 4.41 9.77
CA ASN A 105 -5.71 5.68 9.70
C ASN A 105 -5.71 6.43 11.06
N ALA A 106 -6.34 7.60 11.12
CA ALA A 106 -6.43 8.43 12.33
C ALA A 106 -7.12 7.74 13.50
N SER A 107 -7.91 6.69 13.24
CA SER A 107 -8.56 5.87 14.27
C SER A 107 -7.70 4.68 14.72
N GLY A 108 -6.48 4.53 14.18
CA GLY A 108 -5.55 3.45 14.53
C GLY A 108 -5.84 2.12 13.83
N TRP A 109 -6.75 2.09 12.86
CA TRP A 109 -7.11 0.89 12.13
C TRP A 109 -6.35 0.81 10.82
N ASN A 110 -5.92 -0.38 10.42
CA ASN A 110 -5.44 -0.63 9.05
C ASN A 110 -6.59 -1.11 8.14
N PRO A 111 -6.41 -1.08 6.79
CA PRO A 111 -7.48 -1.44 5.86
C PRO A 111 -7.98 -2.89 6.04
N LEU A 112 -7.11 -3.81 6.44
CA LEU A 112 -7.47 -5.21 6.68
C LEU A 112 -8.38 -5.35 7.90
N GLN A 113 -8.13 -4.60 8.97
CA GLN A 113 -9.00 -4.61 10.14
C GLN A 113 -10.35 -3.95 9.83
N GLU A 114 -10.34 -2.85 9.08
CA GLU A 114 -11.55 -2.13 8.68
C GLU A 114 -12.48 -3.00 7.82
N VAL A 115 -11.94 -3.73 6.83
CA VAL A 115 -12.76 -4.60 5.97
C VAL A 115 -13.38 -5.77 6.73
N VAL A 116 -12.69 -6.28 7.77
CA VAL A 116 -13.23 -7.31 8.65
C VAL A 116 -14.45 -6.77 9.42
N CYS A 117 -14.38 -5.51 9.89
CA CYS A 117 -15.52 -4.85 10.50
C CYS A 117 -16.69 -4.65 9.51
N CYS A 118 -16.39 -4.37 8.24
CA CYS A 118 -17.38 -4.26 7.15
C CYS A 118 -17.94 -5.60 6.66
N ARG A 119 -17.45 -6.75 7.17
CA ARG A 119 -17.88 -8.13 6.82
C ARG A 119 -17.75 -8.47 5.33
N ASN A 120 -16.75 -7.89 4.66
CA ASN A 120 -16.51 -8.14 3.24
C ASN A 120 -15.36 -9.14 3.03
N PHE A 121 -15.72 -10.42 2.92
CA PHE A 121 -14.75 -11.52 2.87
C PHE A 121 -13.87 -11.51 1.60
N GLU A 122 -14.41 -11.10 0.45
CA GLU A 122 -13.65 -11.04 -0.81
C GLU A 122 -12.47 -10.08 -0.74
N ILE A 123 -12.74 -8.85 -0.29
CA ILE A 123 -11.71 -7.82 -0.13
C ILE A 123 -10.77 -8.20 1.02
N ALA A 124 -11.29 -8.73 2.13
CA ALA A 124 -10.46 -9.19 3.25
C ALA A 124 -9.45 -10.27 2.86
N LEU A 125 -9.88 -11.29 2.09
CA LEU A 125 -8.99 -12.33 1.60
C LEU A 125 -7.94 -11.76 0.65
N THR A 126 -8.31 -10.82 -0.21
CA THR A 126 -7.37 -10.14 -1.11
C THR A 126 -6.31 -9.38 -0.30
N LEU A 127 -6.73 -8.56 0.67
CA LEU A 127 -5.82 -7.80 1.53
C LEU A 127 -4.91 -8.69 2.38
N LEU A 128 -5.41 -9.83 2.87
CA LEU A 128 -4.61 -10.78 3.64
C LEU A 128 -3.46 -11.36 2.81
N HIS A 129 -3.73 -11.80 1.58
CA HIS A 129 -2.69 -12.29 0.68
C HIS A 129 -1.62 -11.22 0.41
N LEU A 130 -2.03 -9.96 0.29
CA LEU A 130 -1.12 -8.83 0.08
C LEU A 130 -0.26 -8.51 1.29
N HIS A 131 -0.81 -8.60 2.49
CA HIS A 131 -0.07 -8.38 3.72
C HIS A 131 1.15 -9.30 3.80
N HIS A 132 0.95 -10.59 3.53
CA HIS A 132 2.05 -11.55 3.53
C HIS A 132 3.09 -11.27 2.43
N HIS A 133 2.64 -10.99 1.20
CA HIS A 133 3.54 -10.76 0.08
C HIS A 133 4.36 -9.47 0.22
N SER A 134 3.74 -8.38 0.66
CA SER A 134 4.38 -7.07 0.87
C SER A 134 5.38 -7.13 2.03
N ALA A 135 5.02 -7.77 3.15
CA ALA A 135 5.92 -7.98 4.29
C ALA A 135 7.15 -8.81 3.89
N TRP A 136 6.93 -9.93 3.17
CA TRP A 136 8.01 -10.77 2.66
C TRP A 136 8.92 -10.00 1.69
N SER A 137 8.35 -9.27 0.74
CA SER A 137 9.12 -8.47 -0.23
C SER A 137 9.95 -7.38 0.44
N LYS A 138 9.38 -6.67 1.43
CA LYS A 138 10.12 -5.68 2.24
C LYS A 138 11.26 -6.33 3.02
N TRP A 139 11.01 -7.49 3.63
CA TRP A 139 12.02 -8.25 4.36
C TRP A 139 13.16 -8.73 3.46
N CYS A 140 12.85 -9.33 2.30
CA CYS A 140 13.85 -9.77 1.33
C CYS A 140 14.75 -8.64 0.82
N ARG A 141 14.21 -7.43 0.61
CA ARG A 141 15.02 -6.26 0.23
C ARG A 141 16.00 -5.85 1.33
N LYS A 142 15.59 -5.91 2.61
CA LYS A 142 16.43 -5.48 3.74
C LYS A 142 17.43 -6.54 4.21
N LEU A 143 17.18 -7.81 3.91
CA LEU A 143 18.00 -8.95 4.35
C LEU A 143 19.49 -8.84 3.94
N PRO A 144 19.87 -8.50 2.69
CA PRO A 144 21.28 -8.40 2.31
C PRO A 144 22.09 -7.45 3.20
N ARG A 145 21.53 -6.27 3.51
CA ARG A 145 22.16 -5.32 4.44
C ARG A 145 22.32 -5.89 5.83
N LEU A 146 21.27 -6.52 6.35
CA LEU A 146 21.29 -7.12 7.68
C LEU A 146 22.36 -8.23 7.76
N VAL A 147 22.47 -9.08 6.74
CA VAL A 147 23.52 -10.12 6.66
C VAL A 147 24.93 -9.51 6.62
N VAL A 148 25.14 -8.43 5.88
CA VAL A 148 26.45 -7.74 5.84
C VAL A 148 26.81 -7.15 7.21
N VAL A 149 25.83 -6.56 7.91
CA VAL A 149 26.03 -6.03 9.27
C VAL A 149 26.36 -7.15 10.26
N LEU A 150 25.60 -8.25 10.23
CA LEU A 150 25.82 -9.40 11.11
C LEU A 150 27.22 -10.02 10.91
N ARG A 151 27.67 -10.20 9.65
CA ARG A 151 29.02 -10.72 9.35
C ARG A 151 30.17 -9.84 9.84
N ARG A 152 29.91 -8.56 10.16
CA ARG A 152 30.90 -7.64 10.75
C ARG A 152 30.93 -7.72 12.27
N MET A 153 29.93 -8.33 12.89
CA MET A 153 29.91 -8.58 14.34
C MET A 153 30.80 -9.79 14.64
N ARG A 154 31.63 -9.69 15.68
CA ARG A 154 32.72 -10.64 15.96
C ARG A 154 32.24 -12.06 16.32
N ASP A 155 30.97 -12.19 16.70
CA ASP A 155 30.38 -13.39 17.30
C ASP A 155 29.12 -13.89 16.55
N PHE A 156 28.99 -13.60 15.25
CA PHE A 156 27.86 -14.00 14.40
C PHE A 156 28.29 -14.77 13.14
#